data_AF-A0A0A9DNG4-F1
#
_entry.id   AF-A0A0A9DNG4-F1
#
_cell.length_a   1.000
_cell.length_b   1.000
_cell.length_c   1.000
_cell.angle_alpha   90.00
_cell.angle_beta   90.00
_cell.angle_gamma   90.00
#
_symmetry.space_group_name_H-M   'P 1'
#
loop_
_entity.id
_entity.type
_entity.pdbx_description
1 polymer ?
#
loop_
_entity_poly.entity_id
_entity_poly.type
_entity_poly.pdbx_seq_one_letter_code
_entity_poly.pdbx_strand_id
1 'polypeptide(L)'
;MASQAWVADKAIHILRKTPNIGTKELQKQLQDEHNVTISYDTVWKGKERDAIELYGSCEESFQLLHNFKTEIELRSPRSVVEIDHKEVDGKVYFHRFF
;
A
#
# COMPACT_ATOMS: atom_id res chain seq x y z
N MET A 1 -15.27 19.95 9.84
CA MET A 1 -14.91 18.55 10.12
C MET A 1 -13.83 18.13 9.13
N ALA A 2 -12.73 17.54 9.61
CA ALA A 2 -11.72 17.00 8.71
C ALA A 2 -12.32 15.82 7.93
N SER A 3 -12.18 15.83 6.61
CA SER A 3 -12.66 14.77 5.72
C SER A 3 -11.54 13.80 5.36
N GLN A 4 -11.89 12.63 4.82
CA GLN A 4 -10.90 11.64 4.35
C GLN A 4 -10.01 12.21 3.24
N ALA A 5 -10.59 13.04 2.34
CA ALA A 5 -9.83 13.71 1.29
C ALA A 5 -8.82 14.71 1.87
N TRP A 6 -9.23 15.49 2.86
CA TRP A 6 -8.32 16.41 3.55
C TRP A 6 -7.17 15.68 4.24
N VAL A 7 -7.44 14.52 4.87
CA VAL A 7 -6.38 13.68 5.44
C VAL A 7 -5.44 13.18 4.35
N ALA A 8 -5.97 12.66 3.24
CA ALA A 8 -5.15 12.14 2.14
C ALA A 8 -4.19 13.23 1.60
N ASP A 9 -4.70 14.43 1.31
CA ASP A 9 -3.90 15.55 0.80
C ASP A 9 -2.73 15.92 1.75
N LYS A 10 -2.93 15.81 3.06
CA LYS A 10 -1.90 16.10 4.06
C LYS A 10 -0.98 14.92 4.34
N ALA A 11 -1.49 13.70 4.25
CA ALA A 11 -0.75 12.48 4.48
C ALA A 11 0.34 12.25 3.42
N ILE A 12 0.15 12.69 2.17
CA ILE A 12 1.12 12.53 1.06
C ILE A 12 2.53 12.94 1.47
N HIS A 13 2.66 14.13 2.05
CA HIS A 13 3.97 14.68 2.43
C HIS A 13 4.63 13.90 3.57
N ILE A 14 3.83 13.32 4.45
CA ILE A 14 4.28 12.56 5.61
C ILE A 14 4.66 11.14 5.16
N LEU A 15 3.82 10.48 4.37
CA LEU A 15 4.06 9.12 3.85
C LEU A 15 5.27 9.05 2.93
N ARG A 16 5.56 10.10 2.14
CA ARG A 16 6.80 10.19 1.35
C ARG A 16 8.06 10.23 2.21
N LYS A 17 8.01 10.78 3.43
CA LYS A 17 9.16 10.85 4.36
C LYS A 17 9.23 9.60 5.24
N THR A 18 8.08 9.15 5.73
CA THR A 18 7.93 8.05 6.68
C THR A 18 6.84 7.10 6.18
N PRO A 19 7.17 6.18 5.25
CA PRO A 19 6.18 5.31 4.60
C PRO A 19 5.46 4.39 5.57
N ASN A 20 6.13 4.00 6.67
CA ASN A 20 5.62 3.06 7.67
C ASN A 20 5.01 3.75 8.90
N ILE A 21 4.63 5.03 8.82
CA ILE A 21 4.06 5.76 9.96
C ILE A 21 2.78 5.08 10.48
N GLY A 22 2.63 4.95 11.79
CA GLY A 22 1.42 4.40 12.40
C GLY A 22 0.22 5.34 12.25
N THR A 23 -1.00 4.81 12.12
CA THR A 23 -2.20 5.65 11.95
C THR A 23 -2.46 6.57 13.14
N LYS A 24 -2.16 6.12 14.37
CA LYS A 24 -2.24 6.96 15.57
C LYS A 24 -1.19 8.08 15.60
N GLU A 25 0.00 7.79 15.10
CA GLU A 25 1.08 8.76 15.02
C GLU A 25 0.76 9.83 13.98
N LEU A 26 0.28 9.41 12.80
CA LEU A 26 -0.24 10.29 11.76
C LEU A 26 -1.38 11.17 12.29
N GLN A 27 -2.32 10.57 13.03
CA GLN A 27 -3.41 11.30 13.65
C GLN A 27 -2.89 12.39 14.59
N LYS A 28 -1.96 12.05 15.51
CA LYS A 28 -1.39 13.01 16.44
C LYS A 28 -0.71 14.16 15.71
N GLN A 29 0.12 13.86 14.71
CA GLN A 29 0.84 14.87 13.94
C GLN A 29 -0.11 15.83 13.22
N LEU A 30 -1.17 15.31 12.58
CA LEU A 30 -2.17 16.13 11.90
C LEU A 30 -3.00 17.00 12.87
N GLN A 31 -3.30 16.48 14.06
CA GLN A 31 -4.02 17.23 15.09
C GLN A 31 -3.15 18.33 15.70
N ASP A 32 -1.88 18.04 15.99
CA ASP A 32 -0.92 18.99 16.57
C ASP A 32 -0.59 20.13 15.58
N GLU A 33 -0.43 19.83 14.29
CA GLU A 33 -0.06 20.81 13.27
C GLU A 33 -1.23 21.73 12.85
N HIS A 34 -2.44 21.18 12.81
CA HIS A 34 -3.62 21.90 12.30
C HIS A 34 -4.64 22.28 13.38
N ASN A 35 -4.38 21.94 14.65
CA ASN A 35 -5.27 22.19 15.79
C ASN A 35 -6.71 21.72 15.55
N VAL A 36 -6.85 20.53 14.96
CA VAL A 36 -8.14 19.90 14.62
C VAL A 36 -8.34 18.62 15.42
N THR A 37 -9.59 18.21 15.60
CA THR A 37 -9.91 16.86 16.11
C THR A 37 -10.40 16.00 14.96
N ILE A 38 -9.78 14.84 14.78
CA ILE A 38 -10.04 13.90 13.68
C ILE A 38 -10.27 12.52 14.27
N SER A 39 -11.30 11.80 13.82
CA SER A 39 -11.51 10.40 14.22
C SER A 39 -10.45 9.48 13.63
N TYR A 40 -10.12 8.42 14.35
CA TYR A 40 -9.16 7.42 13.89
C TYR A 40 -9.56 6.82 12.53
N ASP A 41 -10.84 6.48 12.35
CA ASP A 41 -11.34 5.89 11.10
C ASP A 41 -11.17 6.81 9.89
N THR A 42 -11.33 8.11 10.09
CA THR A 42 -11.11 9.12 9.03
C THR A 42 -9.64 9.18 8.65
N VAL A 43 -8.74 9.12 9.64
CA VAL A 43 -7.29 9.10 9.41
C VAL A 43 -6.86 7.82 8.70
N TRP A 44 -7.38 6.67 9.15
CA TRP A 44 -7.09 5.37 8.53
C TRP A 44 -7.49 5.35 7.06
N LYS A 45 -8.73 5.73 6.75
CA LYS A 45 -9.25 5.72 5.37
C LYS A 45 -8.52 6.73 4.48
N GLY A 46 -8.18 7.91 5.01
CA GLY A 46 -7.38 8.90 4.29
C GLY A 46 -5.98 8.38 3.98
N LYS A 47 -5.32 7.76 4.96
CA LYS A 47 -3.99 7.13 4.81
C LYS A 47 -4.01 5.99 3.78
N GLU A 48 -5.00 5.12 3.84
CA GLU A 48 -5.14 3.98 2.92
C GLU A 48 -5.34 4.45 1.48
N ARG A 49 -6.18 5.46 1.27
CA ARG A 49 -6.40 6.07 -0.05
C ARG A 49 -5.10 6.64 -0.62
N ASP A 50 -4.33 7.36 0.20
CA ASP A 50 -3.06 7.94 -0.22
C ASP A 50 -1.98 6.88 -0.49
N ALA A 51 -1.93 5.82 0.33
CA ALA A 51 -1.02 4.70 0.11
C ALA A 51 -1.26 4.02 -1.25
N ILE A 52 -2.52 3.88 -1.67
CA ILE A 52 -2.88 3.35 -3.00
C ILE A 52 -2.41 4.32 -4.10
N GLU A 53 -2.56 5.63 -3.93
CA GLU A 53 -2.11 6.62 -4.91
C GLU A 53 -0.58 6.66 -5.05
N LEU A 54 0.15 6.48 -3.93
CA LEU A 54 1.61 6.57 -3.90
C LEU A 54 2.30 5.27 -4.35
N TYR A 55 1.79 4.10 -3.95
CA TYR A 55 2.44 2.80 -4.18
C TYR A 55 1.73 1.94 -5.22
N GLY A 56 0.57 2.37 -5.70
CA GLY A 56 -0.35 1.52 -6.43
C GLY A 56 -1.13 0.61 -5.50
N SER A 57 -2.17 0.00 -6.06
CA SER A 57 -2.97 -1.00 -5.38
C SER A 57 -2.20 -2.31 -5.18
N CYS A 58 -2.67 -3.10 -4.21
CA CYS A 58 -2.16 -4.46 -4.01
C CYS A 58 -2.34 -5.32 -5.27
N GLU A 59 -3.44 -5.12 -5.99
CA GLU A 59 -3.74 -5.82 -7.25
C GLU A 59 -2.75 -5.46 -8.36
N GLU A 60 -2.45 -4.18 -8.55
CA GLU A 60 -1.43 -3.73 -9.51
C GLU A 60 -0.04 -4.28 -9.16
N SER A 61 0.32 -4.24 -7.87
CA SER A 61 1.60 -4.80 -7.38
C SER A 61 1.70 -6.30 -7.66
N PHE A 62 0.59 -7.03 -7.47
CA PHE A 62 0.53 -8.46 -7.78
C PHE A 62 0.62 -8.73 -9.28
N GLN A 63 -0.02 -7.92 -10.12
CA GLN A 63 0.10 -8.04 -11.58
C GLN A 63 1.54 -7.79 -12.06
N LEU A 64 2.24 -6.82 -11.46
CA LEU A 64 3.65 -6.53 -11.78
C LEU A 64 4.57 -7.74 -11.50
N LEU A 65 4.28 -8.55 -10.48
CA LEU A 65 5.01 -9.79 -10.18
C LEU A 65 4.93 -10.78 -11.36
N HIS A 66 3.75 -10.96 -11.95
CA HIS A 66 3.54 -11.83 -13.11
C HIS A 66 4.22 -11.28 -14.38
N ASN A 67 4.21 -9.95 -14.57
CA ASN A 67 4.93 -9.30 -15.66
C ASN A 67 6.45 -9.51 -15.52
N PHE A 68 6.97 -9.40 -14.30
CA PHE A 68 8.39 -9.63 -14.00
C PHE A 68 8.82 -11.07 -14.29
N LYS A 69 8.01 -12.06 -13.90
CA LYS A 69 8.24 -13.47 -14.27
C LYS A 69 8.36 -13.63 -15.80
N THR A 70 7.39 -13.08 -16.54
CA THR A 70 7.37 -13.14 -18.02
C THR A 70 8.63 -12.52 -18.63
N GLU A 71 9.07 -11.38 -18.11
CA GLU A 71 10.30 -10.71 -18.60
C GLU A 71 11.57 -11.52 -18.31
N ILE A 72 11.65 -12.20 -17.16
CA ILE A 72 12.79 -13.09 -16.85
C ILE A 72 12.83 -14.27 -17.82
N GLU A 73 11.69 -14.92 -18.05
CA GLU A 73 11.57 -16.05 -18.98
C GLU A 73 11.96 -15.63 -20.41
N LEU A 74 11.61 -14.41 -20.82
CA LEU A 74 11.97 -13.85 -22.12
C LEU A 74 13.48 -13.57 -22.24
N ARG A 75 14.06 -12.88 -21.25
CA ARG A 75 15.46 -12.40 -21.32
C ARG A 75 16.49 -13.45 -20.91
N SER A 76 16.08 -14.45 -20.14
CA SER A 76 16.96 -15.49 -19.62
C SER A 76 16.23 -16.83 -19.60
N PRO A 77 16.05 -17.47 -20.78
CA PRO A 77 15.21 -18.67 -20.95
C PRO A 77 15.65 -19.92 -20.14
N ARG A 78 16.85 -19.87 -19.54
CA ARG A 78 17.38 -20.94 -18.68
C ARG A 78 17.08 -20.72 -17.19
N SER A 79 16.57 -19.55 -16.82
CA SER A 79 16.15 -19.26 -15.45
C SER A 79 14.81 -19.95 -15.21
N VAL A 80 14.67 -20.59 -14.06
CA VAL A 80 13.39 -21.12 -13.60
C VAL A 80 12.84 -20.11 -12.61
N VAL A 81 11.65 -19.58 -12.89
CA VAL A 81 10.95 -18.67 -12.00
C VAL A 81 9.56 -19.24 -11.74
N GLU A 82 9.17 -19.33 -10.48
CA GLU A 82 7.87 -19.83 -10.08
C GLU A 82 7.20 -18.89 -9.08
N ILE A 83 5.89 -18.74 -9.23
CA ILE A 83 5.04 -18.01 -8.30
C ILE A 83 4.20 -19.06 -7.59
N ASP A 84 4.48 -19.27 -6.31
CA ASP A 84 3.73 -20.20 -5.48
C ASP A 84 2.54 -19.48 -4.83
N HIS A 85 1.41 -20.17 -4.80
CA HIS A 85 0.17 -19.68 -4.24
C HIS A 85 -0.35 -20.64 -3.17
N LYS A 86 -0.87 -20.09 -2.09
CA LYS A 86 -1.51 -20.86 -1.04
C LYS A 86 -3.01 -20.68 -1.10
N GLU A 87 -3.74 -21.79 -1.14
CA GLU A 87 -5.19 -21.77 -0.99
C GLU A 87 -5.56 -21.87 0.51
N VAL A 88 -6.41 -20.93 0.97
CA VAL A 88 -6.99 -20.94 2.32
C VAL A 88 -8.47 -20.59 2.18
N ASP A 89 -9.35 -21.46 2.65
CA ASP A 89 -10.81 -21.29 2.60
C ASP A 89 -11.35 -20.93 1.20
N GLY A 90 -10.81 -21.56 0.15
CA GLY A 90 -11.21 -21.31 -1.24
C GLY A 90 -10.71 -19.99 -1.83
N LYS A 91 -9.83 -19.28 -1.11
CA LYS A 91 -9.17 -18.05 -1.58
C LYS A 91 -7.69 -18.30 -1.82
N VAL A 92 -7.20 -17.78 -2.93
CA VAL A 92 -5.80 -17.90 -3.35
C VAL A 92 -5.01 -16.71 -2.83
N TYR A 93 -3.90 -16.98 -2.14
CA TYR A 93 -3.00 -15.98 -1.58
C TYR A 93 -1.59 -16.17 -2.13
N PHE A 94 -0.87 -15.06 -2.31
CA PHE A 94 0.56 -15.12 -2.60
C PHE A 94 1.30 -15.89 -1.50
N HIS A 95 2.13 -16.87 -1.87
CA HIS A 95 3.00 -17.56 -0.93
C HIS A 95 4.45 -17.12 -1.11
N ARG A 96 5.04 -17.41 -2.28
CA ARG A 96 6.48 -17.19 -2.55
C ARG A 96 6.74 -16.93 -4.03
N PHE A 97 7.87 -16.28 -4.29
CA PHE A 97 8.46 -16.07 -5.62
C PHE A 97 9.92 -16.53 -5.54
N PHE A 98 10.37 -17.41 -6.43
CA PHE A 98 11.76 -17.89 -6.49
C PHE A 98 12.21 -18.16 -7.93
#